data_AF-A0A9P4MRG3-F1
#
_entry.id   AF-A0A9P4MRG3-F1
#
_cell.length_a   1.000
_cell.length_b   1.000
_cell.length_c   1.000
_cell.angle_alpha   90.00
_cell.angle_beta   90.00
_cell.angle_gamma   90.00
#
_symmetry.space_group_name_H-M   'P 1'
#
loop_
_entity.id
_entity.type
_entity.pdbx_description
1 polymer ?
#
loop_
_entity_poly.entity_id
_entity_poly.type
_entity_poly.pdbx_seq_one_letter_code
_entity_poly.pdbx_strand_id
1 'polypeptide(L)'
;MNSPIRLNSPISSHFRGKLTSQVRRVLPAYLVLICLILFFTNSHFFTAPIRAASKYKRELRYQQPLHTEGTVIPKKIWQTWKTGPLTMEQRDLDTAKTWVEKNPKHRYEVLTDENALEYVEFHYGPHGLKRPDIVQLYKDIQITIIKADLLRYLVMYAEGGVYADIDVECLRPLNRFIPERYTEEEVDMIIGVEIDEPNFSNHPILGPKSKSFCQWTFAAKPRLPVLMRLIENIQDWVHELSRTKGVPIQELKLDFDEVIVGTGPSAFTKAVLDQMTVQNHGKQVTWDLFHNLVESRLVGGMLVLNVEAFAAGQGHSDSGNHNSRGALVKHHYHASGWPTLHPRRNHPMYGEVEKCNWEPFCVAEWDKNVAEWDTLSKEEQDQRLATKPPQ
;
A
#
# COMPACT_ATOMS: atom_id res chain seq x y z
N MET A 1 -69.97 38.25 41.66
CA MET A 1 -69.67 37.91 40.26
C MET A 1 -68.18 37.62 40.15
N ASN A 2 -67.88 36.36 39.80
CA ASN A 2 -66.66 35.82 39.16
C ASN A 2 -65.29 35.94 39.85
N SER A 3 -64.99 34.93 40.68
CA SER A 3 -63.64 34.43 40.91
C SER A 3 -63.18 33.61 39.68
N PRO A 4 -61.92 33.71 39.22
CA PRO A 4 -61.37 32.75 38.26
C PRO A 4 -60.85 31.52 39.00
N ILE A 5 -61.46 30.38 38.70
CA ILE A 5 -61.06 29.03 39.11
C ILE A 5 -59.72 28.71 38.42
N ARG A 6 -58.63 28.55 39.19
CA ARG A 6 -57.40 27.92 38.70
C ARG A 6 -57.59 26.40 38.72
N LEU A 7 -57.70 25.81 37.54
CA LEU A 7 -57.59 24.37 37.32
C LEU A 7 -56.14 23.93 37.61
N ASN A 8 -55.92 23.38 38.80
CA ASN A 8 -54.71 22.60 39.07
C ASN A 8 -54.86 21.23 38.41
N SER A 9 -54.10 21.00 37.33
CA SER A 9 -53.93 19.67 36.73
C SER A 9 -53.23 18.72 37.73
N PRO A 10 -53.78 17.51 38.00
CA PRO A 10 -53.26 16.60 39.02
C PRO A 10 -52.03 15.78 38.57
N ILE A 11 -51.34 16.18 37.49
CA ILE A 11 -50.23 15.38 36.94
C ILE A 11 -48.86 15.83 37.47
N SER A 12 -48.75 17.01 38.11
CA SER A 12 -47.45 17.51 38.63
C SER A 12 -47.08 17.02 40.04
N SER A 13 -47.94 16.26 40.73
CA SER A 13 -47.73 15.93 42.15
C SER A 13 -47.03 14.60 42.44
N HIS A 14 -46.68 13.79 41.44
CA HIS A 14 -46.10 12.46 41.68
C HIS A 14 -44.56 12.35 41.68
N PHE A 15 -43.82 13.44 41.42
CA PHE A 15 -42.35 13.41 41.38
C PHE A 15 -41.66 14.49 42.24
N ARG A 16 -42.16 14.74 43.45
CA ARG A 16 -41.48 15.61 44.43
C ARG A 16 -40.83 14.82 45.57
N GLY A 17 -40.09 13.77 45.22
CA GLY A 17 -39.08 13.21 46.11
C GLY A 17 -37.93 14.22 46.23
N LYS A 18 -37.83 14.92 47.36
CA LYS A 18 -36.66 15.76 47.67
C LYS A 18 -35.44 14.84 47.76
N LEU A 19 -34.60 14.80 46.73
CA LEU A 19 -33.23 14.31 46.87
C LEU A 19 -32.61 14.99 48.10
N THR A 20 -32.03 14.20 49.01
CA THR A 20 -31.32 14.74 50.18
C THR A 20 -30.21 15.69 49.72
N SER A 21 -29.86 16.71 50.52
CA SER A 21 -28.88 17.72 50.09
C SER A 21 -27.51 17.12 49.74
N GLN A 22 -27.20 15.96 50.32
CA GLN A 22 -26.03 15.15 50.00
C GLN A 22 -26.09 14.64 48.56
N VAL A 23 -27.19 13.99 48.14
CA VAL A 23 -27.34 13.47 46.77
C VAL A 23 -27.27 14.61 45.75
N ARG A 24 -27.84 15.78 46.03
CA ARG A 24 -27.69 16.97 45.15
C ARG A 24 -26.25 17.46 44.97
N ARG A 25 -25.36 17.23 45.95
CA ARG A 25 -23.94 17.61 45.85
C ARG A 25 -23.10 16.61 45.08
N VAL A 26 -23.42 15.31 45.17
CA VAL A 26 -22.62 14.24 44.52
C VAL A 26 -23.13 13.87 43.13
N LEU A 27 -24.43 14.05 42.84
CA LEU A 27 -25.02 13.72 41.53
C LEU A 27 -24.28 14.37 40.35
N PRO A 28 -23.87 15.66 40.38
CA PRO A 28 -23.11 16.25 39.28
C PRO A 28 -21.75 15.58 39.09
N ALA A 29 -21.07 15.20 40.18
CA ALA A 29 -19.78 14.52 40.11
C ALA A 29 -19.91 13.11 39.50
N TYR A 30 -20.95 12.36 39.88
CA TYR A 30 -21.25 11.06 39.28
C TYR A 30 -21.68 11.18 37.81
N LEU A 31 -22.45 12.20 37.44
CA LEU A 31 -22.81 12.46 36.04
C LEU A 31 -21.58 12.82 35.21
N VAL A 32 -20.67 13.64 35.73
CA VAL A 32 -19.38 13.94 35.07
C VAL A 32 -18.55 12.67 34.93
N LEU A 33 -18.46 11.84 35.98
CA LEU A 33 -17.73 10.58 35.91
C LEU A 33 -18.33 9.62 34.87
N ILE A 34 -19.66 9.49 34.82
CA ILE A 34 -20.37 8.70 33.81
C ILE A 34 -20.12 9.27 32.41
N CYS A 35 -20.18 10.59 32.23
CA CYS A 35 -19.87 11.23 30.96
C CYS A 35 -18.41 11.03 30.55
N LEU A 36 -17.45 11.07 31.48
CA LEU A 36 -16.04 10.78 31.21
C LEU A 36 -15.85 9.31 30.84
N ILE A 37 -16.46 8.38 31.58
CA ILE A 37 -16.43 6.94 31.27
C ILE A 37 -17.01 6.71 29.87
N LEU A 38 -18.20 7.26 29.58
CA LEU A 38 -18.82 7.17 28.25
C LEU A 38 -17.95 7.82 27.16
N PHE A 39 -17.30 8.94 27.44
CA PHE A 39 -16.41 9.61 26.49
C PHE A 39 -15.17 8.77 26.18
N PHE A 40 -14.51 8.20 27.19
CA PHE A 40 -13.31 7.37 26.99
C PHE A 40 -13.65 6.01 26.36
N THR A 41 -14.78 5.39 26.75
CA THR A 41 -15.23 4.11 26.17
C THR A 41 -15.81 4.26 24.78
N ASN A 42 -16.33 5.44 24.41
CA ASN A 42 -16.87 5.74 23.07
C ASN A 42 -16.02 6.76 22.30
N SER A 43 -14.73 6.89 22.64
CA SER A 43 -13.80 7.83 22.03
C SER A 43 -13.73 7.70 20.49
N HIS A 44 -14.00 6.50 19.96
CA HIS A 44 -14.14 6.25 18.53
C HIS A 44 -15.26 7.10 17.88
N PHE A 45 -16.45 7.19 18.49
CA PHE A 45 -17.57 7.95 17.93
C PHE A 45 -17.29 9.46 17.89
N PHE A 46 -16.53 9.98 18.86
CA PHE A 46 -16.15 11.40 18.89
C PHE A 46 -14.98 11.72 17.95
N THR A 47 -14.11 10.74 17.67
CA THR A 47 -12.94 10.95 16.79
C THR A 47 -13.22 10.66 15.32
N ALA A 48 -14.24 9.85 14.99
CA ALA A 48 -14.59 9.52 13.61
C ALA A 48 -14.91 10.75 12.73
N PRO A 49 -15.69 11.75 13.17
CA PRO A 49 -15.95 12.96 12.37
C PRO A 49 -14.68 13.77 12.11
N ILE A 50 -13.77 13.82 13.09
CA ILE A 50 -12.49 14.53 12.98
C ILE A 50 -11.59 13.85 11.95
N ARG A 51 -11.51 12.50 11.97
CA ARG A 51 -10.80 11.70 10.97
C ARG A 51 -11.39 11.86 9.57
N ALA A 52 -12.71 11.92 9.46
CA ALA A 52 -13.37 12.16 8.18
C ALA A 52 -13.04 13.56 7.62
N ALA A 53 -13.06 14.59 8.47
CA ALA A 53 -12.69 15.94 8.08
C ALA A 53 -11.21 16.07 7.69
N SER A 54 -10.30 15.41 8.42
CA SER A 54 -8.86 15.41 8.07
C SER A 54 -8.61 14.70 6.75
N LYS A 55 -9.26 13.55 6.52
CA LYS A 55 -9.21 12.83 5.24
C LYS A 55 -9.75 13.69 4.09
N TYR A 56 -10.89 14.35 4.27
CA TYR A 56 -11.44 15.26 3.26
C TYR A 56 -10.49 16.42 2.94
N LYS A 57 -9.89 17.05 3.96
CA LYS A 57 -8.89 18.11 3.76
C LYS A 57 -7.66 17.59 3.03
N ARG A 58 -7.23 16.36 3.30
CA ARG A 58 -6.15 15.69 2.57
C ARG A 58 -6.52 15.50 1.10
N GLU A 59 -7.71 14.98 0.80
CA GLU A 59 -8.19 14.81 -0.58
C GLU A 59 -8.19 16.12 -1.37
N LEU A 60 -8.65 17.21 -0.74
CA LEU A 60 -8.60 18.54 -1.36
C LEU A 60 -7.18 19.01 -1.67
N ARG A 61 -6.18 18.67 -0.84
CA ARG A 61 -4.77 19.01 -1.13
C ARG A 61 -4.26 18.27 -2.36
N TYR A 62 -4.67 17.03 -2.55
CA TYR A 62 -4.26 16.22 -3.71
C TYR A 62 -4.92 16.62 -5.02
N GLN A 63 -5.97 17.45 -4.96
CA GLN A 63 -6.62 18.07 -6.11
C GLN A 63 -5.93 19.36 -6.57
N GLN A 64 -4.99 19.90 -5.79
CA GLN A 64 -4.27 21.11 -6.19
C GLN A 64 -3.30 20.84 -7.35
N PRO A 65 -3.06 21.83 -8.23
CA PRO A 65 -2.12 21.70 -9.33
C PRO A 65 -0.74 21.23 -8.83
N LEU A 66 -0.09 20.39 -9.63
CA LEU A 66 1.25 19.90 -9.36
C LEU A 66 2.23 21.07 -9.33
N HIS A 67 2.87 21.30 -8.18
CA HIS A 67 4.06 22.13 -8.08
C HIS A 67 5.28 21.22 -8.16
N THR A 68 5.68 20.81 -9.37
CA THR A 68 6.93 20.09 -9.59
C THR A 68 8.07 21.07 -9.75
N GLU A 69 9.16 20.91 -9.01
CA GLU A 69 10.36 21.78 -9.09
C GLU A 69 11.19 21.57 -10.38
N GLY A 70 10.67 20.78 -11.34
CA GLY A 70 11.28 20.54 -12.64
C GLY A 70 10.26 20.16 -13.71
N THR A 71 10.68 20.25 -14.97
CA THR A 71 9.84 19.94 -16.14
C THR A 71 9.88 18.46 -16.52
N VAL A 72 10.90 17.71 -16.10
CA VAL A 72 11.13 16.30 -16.46
C VAL A 72 11.53 15.47 -15.24
N ILE A 73 11.49 14.14 -15.38
CA ILE A 73 11.94 13.20 -14.34
C ILE A 73 13.45 13.37 -14.09
N PRO A 74 13.91 13.54 -12.83
CA PRO A 74 15.33 13.68 -12.52
C PRO A 74 16.19 12.51 -13.01
N LYS A 75 17.42 12.81 -13.45
CA LYS A 75 18.39 11.78 -13.88
C LYS A 75 19.09 11.11 -12.69
N LYS A 76 18.29 10.54 -11.81
CA LYS A 76 18.71 9.86 -10.58
C LYS A 76 18.12 8.45 -10.56
N ILE A 77 18.95 7.46 -10.24
CA ILE A 77 18.56 6.06 -10.08
C ILE A 77 18.77 5.69 -8.63
N TRP A 78 17.72 5.14 -8.03
CA TRP A 78 17.67 4.69 -6.67
C TRP A 78 17.47 3.19 -6.60
N GLN A 79 18.26 2.55 -5.76
CA GLN A 79 17.94 1.23 -5.23
C GLN A 79 18.07 1.28 -3.70
N THR A 80 17.44 0.34 -3.01
CA THR A 80 17.63 0.16 -1.57
C THR A 80 18.12 -1.26 -1.32
N TRP A 81 19.10 -1.41 -0.43
CA TRP A 81 19.55 -2.72 -0.03
C TRP A 81 20.04 -2.77 1.41
N LYS A 82 20.37 -3.96 1.91
CA LYS A 82 20.87 -4.12 3.29
C LYS A 82 22.22 -3.42 3.45
N THR A 83 23.09 -3.58 2.45
CA THR A 83 24.48 -3.11 2.49
C THR A 83 24.84 -2.30 1.25
N GLY A 84 25.94 -1.55 1.33
CA GLY A 84 26.43 -0.73 0.22
C GLY A 84 27.19 -1.54 -0.84
N PRO A 85 27.49 -0.93 -2.01
CA PRO A 85 28.08 -1.62 -3.16
C PRO A 85 29.42 -2.34 -2.90
N LEU A 86 30.19 -1.90 -1.88
CA LEU A 86 31.49 -2.50 -1.54
C LEU A 86 31.37 -3.85 -0.82
N THR A 87 30.23 -4.10 -0.19
CA THR A 87 29.98 -5.28 0.66
C THR A 87 28.77 -6.08 0.19
N MET A 88 28.18 -5.70 -0.94
CA MET A 88 27.04 -6.34 -1.55
C MET A 88 27.46 -7.65 -2.23
N GLU A 89 26.59 -8.66 -2.20
CA GLU A 89 26.83 -9.93 -2.88
C GLU A 89 26.96 -9.72 -4.40
N GLN A 90 27.79 -10.55 -5.05
CA GLN A 90 28.11 -10.42 -6.46
C GLN A 90 26.85 -10.41 -7.35
N ARG A 91 25.88 -11.27 -7.04
CA ARG A 91 24.61 -11.36 -7.77
C ARG A 91 23.87 -10.02 -7.81
N ASP A 92 23.65 -9.43 -6.64
CA ASP A 92 22.92 -8.16 -6.51
C ASP A 92 23.73 -7.00 -7.12
N LEU A 93 25.06 -7.04 -6.97
CA LEU A 93 25.97 -6.07 -7.58
C LEU A 93 25.93 -6.13 -9.11
N ASP A 94 25.85 -7.32 -9.71
CA ASP A 94 25.77 -7.48 -11.16
C ASP A 94 24.45 -6.95 -11.71
N THR A 95 23.35 -7.17 -10.99
CA THR A 95 22.07 -6.56 -11.30
C THR A 95 22.13 -5.03 -11.21
N ALA A 96 22.67 -4.48 -10.12
CA ALA A 96 22.87 -3.04 -9.91
C ALA A 96 23.72 -2.37 -11.01
N LYS A 97 24.81 -3.02 -11.45
CA LYS A 97 25.69 -2.50 -12.51
C LYS A 97 24.95 -2.24 -13.83
N THR A 98 23.97 -3.07 -14.17
CA THR A 98 23.23 -2.91 -15.44
C THR A 98 22.55 -1.55 -15.55
N TRP A 99 22.08 -0.98 -14.43
CA TRP A 99 21.50 0.36 -14.39
C TRP A 99 22.53 1.43 -14.71
N VAL A 100 23.73 1.35 -14.12
CA VAL A 100 24.82 2.31 -14.34
C VAL A 100 25.34 2.22 -15.77
N GLU A 101 25.60 1.02 -16.27
CA GLU A 101 26.14 0.78 -17.60
C GLU A 101 25.21 1.27 -18.71
N LYS A 102 23.90 1.04 -18.57
CA LYS A 102 22.91 1.46 -19.57
C LYS A 102 22.56 2.94 -19.46
N ASN A 103 22.81 3.56 -18.31
CA ASN A 103 22.42 4.94 -18.02
C ASN A 103 23.59 5.80 -17.50
N PRO A 104 24.70 5.93 -18.25
CA PRO A 104 25.93 6.57 -17.76
C PRO A 104 25.79 8.07 -17.45
N LYS A 105 24.67 8.69 -17.84
CA LYS A 105 24.32 10.09 -17.54
C LYS A 105 23.46 10.26 -16.27
N HIS A 106 23.10 9.16 -15.60
CA HIS A 106 22.29 9.18 -14.40
C HIS A 106 23.17 9.03 -13.17
N ARG A 107 22.84 9.75 -12.10
CA ARG A 107 23.44 9.54 -10.79
C ARG A 107 22.83 8.29 -10.18
N TYR A 108 23.65 7.34 -9.78
CA TYR A 108 23.22 6.11 -9.12
C TYR A 108 23.45 6.20 -7.61
N GLU A 109 22.43 5.86 -6.82
CA GLU A 109 22.49 5.85 -5.37
C GLU A 109 21.83 4.59 -4.80
N VAL A 110 22.44 4.08 -3.73
CA VAL A 110 21.91 2.97 -2.93
C VAL A 110 21.74 3.45 -1.50
N LEU A 111 20.51 3.42 -0.99
CA LEU A 111 20.27 3.58 0.44
C LEU A 111 20.37 2.23 1.13
N THR A 112 20.99 2.24 2.31
CA THR A 112 21.28 1.05 3.10
C THR A 112 20.50 1.06 4.41
N ASP A 113 20.41 -0.08 5.09
CA ASP A 113 19.80 -0.17 6.42
C ASP A 113 20.45 0.82 7.41
N GLU A 114 21.75 1.10 7.25
CA GLU A 114 22.53 2.00 8.12
C GLU A 114 22.19 3.48 7.92
N ASN A 115 21.86 3.91 6.70
CA ASN A 115 21.66 5.33 6.37
C ASN A 115 20.21 5.70 6.05
N ALA A 116 19.30 4.73 5.92
CA ALA A 116 17.92 4.98 5.55
C ALA A 116 17.18 5.87 6.55
N LEU A 117 17.41 5.70 7.86
CA LEU A 117 16.78 6.55 8.87
C LEU A 117 17.27 8.00 8.77
N GLU A 118 18.57 8.21 8.61
CA GLU A 118 19.18 9.53 8.48
C GLU A 118 18.67 10.25 7.24
N TYR A 119 18.50 9.52 6.13
CA TYR A 119 17.87 10.02 4.91
C TYR A 119 16.44 10.52 5.18
N VAL A 120 15.63 9.71 5.86
CA VAL A 120 14.25 10.08 6.21
C VAL A 120 14.22 11.28 7.15
N GLU A 121 15.09 11.33 8.15
CA GLU A 121 15.19 12.48 9.08
C GLU A 121 15.62 13.76 8.36
N PHE A 122 16.56 13.68 7.43
CA PHE A 122 17.02 14.82 6.65
C PHE A 122 15.88 15.42 5.80
N HIS A 123 15.14 14.58 5.07
CA HIS A 123 14.10 15.06 4.16
C HIS A 123 12.76 15.37 4.85
N TYR A 124 12.38 14.63 5.90
CA TYR A 124 11.07 14.72 6.54
C TYR A 124 11.11 15.36 7.93
N GLY A 125 12.29 15.54 8.52
CA GLY A 125 12.46 16.17 9.83
C GLY A 125 12.23 17.69 9.84
N PRO A 126 12.62 18.36 10.95
CA PRO A 126 12.34 19.78 11.18
C PRO A 126 12.88 20.74 10.12
N HIS A 127 13.97 20.37 9.46
CA HIS A 127 14.65 21.18 8.43
C HIS A 127 14.20 20.86 7.00
N GLY A 128 13.49 19.76 6.78
CA GLY A 128 12.94 19.36 5.50
C GLY A 128 11.46 19.68 5.38
N LEU A 129 10.65 18.65 5.10
CA LEU A 129 9.21 18.76 4.90
C LEU A 129 8.39 18.97 6.16
N LYS A 130 9.01 18.92 7.35
CA LYS A 130 8.35 19.10 8.64
C LYS A 130 7.20 18.10 8.84
N ARG A 131 7.50 16.83 8.58
CA ARG A 131 6.65 15.65 8.78
C ARG A 131 7.24 14.75 9.87
N PRO A 132 7.33 15.22 11.13
CA PRO A 132 7.84 14.41 12.23
C PRO A 132 7.00 13.15 12.47
N ASP A 133 5.74 13.15 12.05
CA ASP A 133 4.84 12.00 12.08
C ASP A 133 5.27 10.88 11.11
N ILE A 134 5.83 11.22 9.94
CA ILE A 134 6.41 10.25 9.00
C ILE A 134 7.74 9.71 9.54
N VAL A 135 8.58 10.59 10.08
CA VAL A 135 9.85 10.20 10.71
C VAL A 135 9.60 9.21 11.85
N GLN A 136 8.63 9.50 12.72
CA GLN A 136 8.29 8.63 13.83
C GLN A 136 7.71 7.30 13.36
N LEU A 137 6.80 7.31 12.38
CA LEU A 137 6.27 6.09 11.77
C LEU A 137 7.41 5.19 11.24
N TYR A 138 8.36 5.77 10.52
CA TYR A 138 9.49 5.03 9.96
C TYR A 138 10.37 4.40 11.05
N LYS A 139 10.57 5.09 12.18
CA LYS A 139 11.28 4.54 13.36
C LYS A 139 10.51 3.38 13.99
N ASP A 140 9.19 3.51 14.07
CA ASP A 140 8.33 2.57 14.79
C ASP A 140 8.15 1.24 14.04
N ILE A 141 8.12 1.25 12.71
CA ILE A 141 7.98 0.01 11.92
C ILE A 141 9.23 -0.86 12.11
N GLN A 142 9.06 -2.10 12.60
CA GLN A 142 10.16 -3.08 12.73
C GLN A 142 10.18 -4.14 11.62
N ILE A 143 9.10 -4.21 10.82
CA ILE A 143 8.98 -5.18 9.74
C ILE A 143 9.77 -4.68 8.52
N THR A 144 10.82 -5.41 8.14
CA THR A 144 11.77 -5.00 7.09
C THR A 144 11.11 -4.69 5.76
N ILE A 145 10.17 -5.54 5.29
CA ILE A 145 9.52 -5.33 3.99
C ILE A 145 8.64 -4.07 3.97
N ILE A 146 7.90 -3.80 5.06
CA ILE A 146 7.09 -2.58 5.22
C ILE A 146 7.99 -1.34 5.23
N LYS A 147 9.16 -1.43 5.88
CA LYS A 147 10.18 -0.36 5.87
C LYS A 147 10.71 -0.10 4.47
N ALA A 148 11.06 -1.15 3.72
CA ALA A 148 11.56 -1.02 2.35
C ALA A 148 10.49 -0.42 1.40
N ASP A 149 9.25 -0.89 1.48
CA ASP A 149 8.13 -0.33 0.73
C ASP A 149 7.89 1.14 1.10
N LEU A 150 7.89 1.49 2.38
CA LEU A 150 7.72 2.89 2.76
C LEU A 150 8.91 3.75 2.29
N LEU A 151 10.14 3.26 2.43
CA LEU A 151 11.35 3.98 2.05
C LEU A 151 11.37 4.34 0.56
N ARG A 152 11.02 3.41 -0.34
CA ARG A 152 11.00 3.68 -1.78
C ARG A 152 10.05 4.83 -2.13
N TYR A 153 8.88 4.88 -1.50
CA TYR A 153 7.91 5.96 -1.73
C TYR A 153 8.40 7.29 -1.14
N LEU A 154 9.06 7.26 0.02
CA LEU A 154 9.65 8.45 0.65
C LEU A 154 10.76 9.04 -0.23
N VAL A 155 11.68 8.21 -0.72
CA VAL A 155 12.75 8.63 -1.63
C VAL A 155 12.18 9.26 -2.91
N MET A 156 11.23 8.58 -3.54
CA MET A 156 10.64 9.05 -4.79
C MET A 156 9.79 10.32 -4.60
N TYR A 157 9.17 10.52 -3.44
CA TYR A 157 8.50 11.79 -3.14
C TYR A 157 9.50 12.92 -2.86
N ALA A 158 10.61 12.62 -2.18
CA ALA A 158 11.62 13.59 -1.79
C ALA A 158 12.41 14.13 -2.99
N GLU A 159 12.92 13.24 -3.84
CA GLU A 159 13.87 13.58 -4.89
C GLU A 159 13.43 13.13 -6.29
N GLY A 160 12.45 12.22 -6.40
CA GLY A 160 12.06 11.64 -7.68
C GLY A 160 13.20 10.84 -8.33
N GLY A 161 13.13 10.72 -9.66
CA GLY A 161 14.05 9.94 -10.47
C GLY A 161 13.45 8.60 -10.87
N VAL A 162 14.24 7.55 -10.80
CA VAL A 162 13.85 6.16 -11.05
C VAL A 162 14.19 5.33 -9.84
N TYR A 163 13.23 4.57 -9.34
CA TYR A 163 13.47 3.54 -8.34
C TYR A 163 13.40 2.16 -8.98
N ALA A 164 14.27 1.26 -8.53
CA ALA A 164 14.20 -0.17 -8.81
C ALA A 164 14.65 -0.99 -7.59
N ASP A 165 14.00 -2.12 -7.32
CA ASP A 165 14.49 -3.08 -6.33
C ASP A 165 15.88 -3.62 -6.75
N ILE A 166 16.69 -4.08 -5.80
CA ILE A 166 18.09 -4.44 -6.07
C ILE A 166 18.22 -5.61 -7.05
N ASP A 167 17.22 -6.50 -7.06
CA ASP A 167 17.13 -7.71 -7.87
C ASP A 167 16.44 -7.45 -9.22
N VAL A 168 16.32 -6.18 -9.62
CA VAL A 168 15.82 -5.77 -10.94
C VAL A 168 16.97 -5.41 -11.88
N GLU A 169 17.11 -6.18 -12.94
CA GLU A 169 18.05 -5.94 -14.02
C GLU A 169 17.49 -4.92 -15.01
N CYS A 170 18.27 -3.89 -15.31
CA CYS A 170 17.96 -2.97 -16.39
C CYS A 170 18.28 -3.66 -17.72
N LEU A 171 17.31 -3.88 -18.61
CA LEU A 171 17.55 -4.48 -19.94
C LEU A 171 17.80 -3.40 -21.00
N ARG A 172 17.10 -2.26 -20.88
CA ARG A 172 17.12 -1.15 -21.82
C ARG A 172 17.40 0.19 -21.11
N PRO A 173 18.08 1.13 -21.77
CA PRO A 173 18.30 2.47 -21.20
C PRO A 173 16.98 3.20 -20.94
N LEU A 174 16.97 4.09 -19.94
CA LEU A 174 15.79 4.82 -19.46
C LEU A 174 15.11 5.69 -20.52
N ASN A 175 15.85 6.16 -21.53
CA ASN A 175 15.26 6.88 -22.65
C ASN A 175 14.32 6.02 -23.52
N ARG A 176 14.30 4.69 -23.33
CA ARG A 176 13.33 3.78 -23.95
C ARG A 176 12.04 3.61 -23.15
N PHE A 177 11.97 4.14 -21.93
CA PHE A 177 10.79 4.01 -21.07
C PHE A 177 9.65 4.94 -21.52
N ILE A 178 9.96 5.98 -22.28
CA ILE A 178 8.97 6.89 -22.87
C ILE A 178 8.93 6.60 -24.37
N PRO A 179 7.82 6.02 -24.89
CA PRO A 179 7.66 5.81 -26.32
C PRO A 179 7.68 7.12 -27.12
N GLU A 180 8.13 7.06 -28.37
CA GLU A 180 8.37 8.24 -29.24
C GLU A 180 7.16 9.16 -29.44
N ARG A 181 5.94 8.68 -29.18
CA ARG A 181 4.69 9.46 -29.26
C ARG A 181 4.46 10.40 -28.07
N TYR A 182 5.27 10.29 -27.02
CA TYR A 182 5.21 11.14 -25.83
C TYR A 182 6.54 11.86 -25.63
N THR A 183 6.49 13.00 -24.94
CA THR A 183 7.66 13.80 -24.56
C THR A 183 7.99 13.64 -23.07
N GLU A 184 9.23 13.93 -22.67
CA GLU A 184 9.64 13.86 -21.24
C GLU A 184 8.85 14.84 -20.37
N GLU A 185 8.42 15.97 -20.94
CA GLU A 185 7.69 17.02 -20.24
C GLU A 185 6.25 16.62 -19.89
N GLU A 186 5.60 15.84 -20.75
CA GLU A 186 4.24 15.31 -20.57
C GLU A 186 4.15 14.24 -19.48
N VAL A 187 5.28 13.63 -19.12
CA VAL A 187 5.34 12.48 -18.22
C VAL A 187 5.80 12.91 -16.84
N ASP A 188 4.89 12.84 -15.89
CA ASP A 188 5.15 13.05 -14.47
C ASP A 188 5.62 11.77 -13.78
N MET A 189 5.06 10.62 -14.17
CA MET A 189 5.34 9.32 -13.58
C MET A 189 5.33 8.22 -14.64
N ILE A 190 6.22 7.24 -14.55
CA ILE A 190 6.23 6.04 -15.38
C ILE A 190 6.01 4.83 -14.47
N ILE A 191 4.99 4.04 -14.77
CA ILE A 191 4.66 2.79 -14.08
C ILE A 191 4.40 1.70 -15.12
N GLY A 192 4.57 0.44 -14.75
CA GLY A 192 4.19 -0.70 -15.58
C GLY A 192 3.04 -1.48 -14.97
N VAL A 193 2.25 -2.17 -15.79
CA VAL A 193 1.36 -3.22 -15.28
C VAL A 193 2.22 -4.40 -14.82
N GLU A 194 1.93 -4.93 -13.64
CA GLU A 194 2.57 -6.14 -13.11
C GLU A 194 1.64 -7.34 -13.27
N ILE A 195 0.44 -7.30 -12.69
CA ILE A 195 -0.55 -8.38 -12.77
C ILE A 195 -1.82 -7.86 -13.41
N ASP A 196 -2.27 -8.52 -14.46
CA ASP A 196 -3.52 -8.23 -15.18
C ASP A 196 -4.39 -9.49 -15.30
N GLU A 197 -5.01 -9.87 -14.19
CA GLU A 197 -5.84 -11.06 -14.04
C GLU A 197 -7.21 -10.70 -13.44
N PRO A 198 -8.00 -9.82 -14.09
CA PRO A 198 -9.24 -9.27 -13.52
C PRO A 198 -10.30 -10.34 -13.23
N ASN A 199 -10.24 -11.49 -13.89
CA ASN A 199 -11.14 -12.63 -13.68
C ASN A 199 -11.11 -13.15 -12.23
N PHE A 200 -9.99 -13.00 -11.52
CA PHE A 200 -9.85 -13.41 -10.14
C PHE A 200 -10.15 -12.30 -9.13
N SER A 201 -10.65 -11.14 -9.56
CA SER A 201 -10.84 -9.98 -8.68
C SER A 201 -11.77 -10.21 -7.47
N ASN A 202 -12.67 -11.19 -7.56
CA ASN A 202 -13.56 -11.59 -6.47
C ASN A 202 -13.03 -12.77 -5.65
N HIS A 203 -11.90 -13.37 -6.04
CA HIS A 203 -11.30 -14.48 -5.32
C HIS A 203 -10.71 -13.98 -3.98
N PRO A 204 -10.95 -14.65 -2.84
CA PRO A 204 -10.56 -14.13 -1.52
C PRO A 204 -9.05 -13.94 -1.33
N ILE A 205 -8.23 -14.85 -1.89
CA ILE A 205 -6.75 -14.81 -1.78
C ILE A 205 -6.10 -14.06 -2.95
N LEU A 206 -6.48 -14.38 -4.19
CA LEU A 206 -5.89 -13.80 -5.39
C LEU A 206 -6.43 -12.42 -5.76
N GLY A 207 -7.70 -12.12 -5.46
CA GLY A 207 -8.37 -10.90 -5.86
C GLY A 207 -7.69 -9.60 -5.44
N PRO A 208 -7.18 -9.47 -4.20
CA PRO A 208 -6.45 -8.28 -3.78
C PRO A 208 -5.22 -7.95 -4.64
N LYS A 209 -4.60 -8.94 -5.28
CA LYS A 209 -3.37 -8.80 -6.09
C LYS A 209 -3.59 -9.05 -7.59
N SER A 210 -4.82 -9.31 -8.02
CA SER A 210 -5.10 -9.71 -9.41
C SER A 210 -5.03 -8.58 -10.43
N LYS A 211 -4.91 -7.33 -9.95
CA LYS A 211 -4.87 -6.10 -10.75
C LYS A 211 -3.88 -5.17 -10.10
N SER A 212 -2.62 -5.19 -10.55
CA SER A 212 -1.56 -4.41 -9.94
C SER A 212 -0.65 -3.71 -10.94
N PHE A 213 -0.32 -2.46 -10.62
CA PHE A 213 0.86 -1.80 -11.16
C PHE A 213 2.12 -2.23 -10.41
N CYS A 214 3.20 -2.33 -11.14
CA CYS A 214 4.55 -2.58 -10.63
C CYS A 214 4.98 -1.44 -9.71
N GLN A 215 5.34 -1.80 -8.47
CA GLN A 215 5.85 -0.88 -7.45
C GLN A 215 7.34 -1.10 -7.15
N TRP A 216 7.90 -2.22 -7.60
CA TRP A 216 9.32 -2.55 -7.49
C TRP A 216 10.18 -1.88 -8.57
N THR A 217 9.57 -1.23 -9.58
CA THR A 217 10.25 -0.29 -10.49
C THR A 217 9.27 0.76 -10.98
N PHE A 218 9.63 2.04 -10.82
CA PHE A 218 8.86 3.16 -11.36
C PHE A 218 9.72 4.43 -11.42
N ALA A 219 9.30 5.38 -12.24
CA ALA A 219 9.94 6.68 -12.36
C ALA A 219 8.96 7.80 -11.99
N ALA A 220 9.43 8.89 -11.39
CA ALA A 220 8.58 10.00 -10.99
C ALA A 220 9.33 11.33 -10.91
N LYS A 221 8.64 12.43 -11.22
CA LYS A 221 9.03 13.77 -10.75
C LYS A 221 8.94 13.81 -9.22
N PRO A 222 9.74 14.65 -8.53
CA PRO A 222 9.60 14.83 -7.09
C PRO A 222 8.25 15.47 -6.75
N ARG A 223 7.80 15.28 -5.51
CA ARG A 223 6.61 15.93 -4.92
C ARG A 223 5.25 15.56 -5.52
N LEU A 224 5.13 14.46 -6.26
CA LEU A 224 3.83 14.05 -6.80
C LEU A 224 2.82 13.71 -5.67
N PRO A 225 1.58 14.24 -5.74
CA PRO A 225 0.48 13.94 -4.82
C PRO A 225 0.20 12.44 -4.66
N VAL A 226 0.34 11.64 -5.72
CA VAL A 226 0.13 10.18 -5.67
C VAL A 226 1.02 9.50 -4.63
N LEU A 227 2.28 9.93 -4.52
CA LEU A 227 3.24 9.33 -3.60
C LEU A 227 2.95 9.77 -2.16
N MET A 228 2.65 11.05 -1.92
CA MET A 228 2.24 11.49 -0.57
C MET A 228 0.92 10.85 -0.15
N ARG A 229 -0.03 10.72 -1.06
CA ARG A 229 -1.30 9.99 -0.85
C ARG A 229 -1.03 8.57 -0.40
N LEU A 230 -0.14 7.86 -1.09
CA LEU A 230 0.26 6.51 -0.72
C LEU A 230 0.92 6.47 0.67
N ILE A 231 1.91 7.33 0.93
CA ILE A 231 2.62 7.40 2.22
C ILE A 231 1.64 7.66 3.38
N GLU A 232 0.71 8.59 3.23
CA GLU A 232 -0.28 8.90 4.26
C GLU A 232 -1.35 7.79 4.39
N ASN A 233 -1.69 7.08 3.32
CA ASN A 233 -2.55 5.90 3.39
C ASN A 233 -1.86 4.74 4.14
N ILE A 234 -0.57 4.53 3.92
CA ILE A 234 0.24 3.54 4.66
C ILE A 234 0.29 3.91 6.15
N GLN A 235 0.52 5.18 6.48
CA GLN A 235 0.49 5.67 7.85
C GLN A 235 -0.85 5.36 8.53
N ASP A 236 -1.97 5.71 7.88
CA ASP A 236 -3.31 5.41 8.39
C ASP A 236 -3.51 3.90 8.60
N TRP A 237 -3.09 3.10 7.62
CA TRP A 237 -3.22 1.64 7.64
C TRP A 237 -2.42 1.01 8.79
N VAL A 238 -1.14 1.36 8.98
CA VAL A 238 -0.32 0.84 10.08
C VAL A 238 -0.92 1.19 11.44
N HIS A 239 -1.39 2.44 11.60
CA HIS A 239 -2.04 2.86 12.85
C HIS A 239 -3.36 2.13 13.10
N GLU A 240 -4.16 1.89 12.06
CA GLU A 240 -5.41 1.14 12.20
C GLU A 240 -5.15 -0.34 12.51
N LEU A 241 -4.12 -0.91 11.91
CA LEU A 241 -3.72 -2.28 12.14
C LEU A 241 -3.22 -2.51 13.58
N SER A 242 -2.40 -1.59 14.10
CA SER A 242 -1.99 -1.56 15.50
C SER A 242 -3.19 -1.50 16.45
N ARG A 243 -4.19 -0.65 16.16
CA ARG A 243 -5.44 -0.59 16.94
C ARG A 243 -6.23 -1.89 16.88
N THR A 244 -6.39 -2.45 15.69
CA THR A 244 -7.20 -3.65 15.44
C THR A 244 -6.59 -4.89 16.08
N LYS A 245 -5.26 -5.05 15.97
CA LYS A 245 -4.52 -6.16 16.58
C LYS A 245 -4.23 -5.94 18.07
N GLY A 246 -4.47 -4.73 18.60
CA GLY A 246 -4.28 -4.40 20.01
C GLY A 246 -2.81 -4.42 20.46
N VAL A 247 -1.87 -4.23 19.53
CA VAL A 247 -0.42 -4.25 19.79
C VAL A 247 0.25 -2.96 19.29
N PRO A 248 1.35 -2.50 19.91
CA PRO A 248 2.15 -1.40 19.38
C PRO A 248 2.63 -1.68 17.95
N ILE A 249 2.90 -0.62 17.18
CA ILE A 249 3.39 -0.73 15.78
C ILE A 249 4.67 -1.58 15.70
N GLN A 250 5.55 -1.43 16.70
CA GLN A 250 6.83 -2.12 16.80
C GLN A 250 6.66 -3.64 16.94
N GLU A 251 5.52 -4.10 17.45
CA GLU A 251 5.21 -5.51 17.71
C GLU A 251 4.29 -6.12 16.64
N LEU A 252 3.94 -5.36 15.60
CA LEU A 252 3.11 -5.86 14.51
C LEU A 252 3.80 -7.05 13.82
N LYS A 253 3.01 -8.07 13.53
CA LYS A 253 3.37 -9.21 12.67
C LYS A 253 2.36 -9.30 11.56
N LEU A 254 2.86 -9.48 10.34
CA LEU A 254 2.07 -9.48 9.12
C LEU A 254 2.35 -10.73 8.30
N ASP A 255 1.28 -11.28 7.74
CA ASP A 255 1.39 -12.27 6.67
C ASP A 255 1.66 -11.60 5.31
N PHE A 256 1.85 -12.42 4.28
CA PHE A 256 2.12 -11.95 2.92
C PHE A 256 1.01 -11.04 2.38
N ASP A 257 -0.25 -11.42 2.54
CA ASP A 257 -1.37 -10.72 1.92
C ASP A 257 -1.62 -9.37 2.60
N GLU A 258 -1.42 -9.28 3.93
CA GLU A 258 -1.43 -8.01 4.67
C GLU A 258 -0.36 -7.03 4.16
N VAL A 259 0.85 -7.50 3.85
CA VAL A 259 1.91 -6.66 3.26
C VAL A 259 1.49 -6.14 1.88
N ILE A 260 0.98 -7.02 1.02
CA ILE A 260 0.56 -6.68 -0.34
C ILE A 260 -0.52 -5.60 -0.37
N VAL A 261 -1.52 -5.68 0.52
CA VAL A 261 -2.61 -4.70 0.59
C VAL A 261 -2.26 -3.43 1.34
N GLY A 262 -1.28 -3.50 2.26
CA GLY A 262 -0.91 -2.41 3.14
C GLY A 262 0.11 -1.44 2.56
N THR A 263 1.21 -1.98 2.02
CA THR A 263 2.33 -1.19 1.48
C THR A 263 2.77 -1.62 0.09
N GLY A 264 2.44 -2.85 -0.30
CA GLY A 264 2.86 -3.45 -1.55
C GLY A 264 2.03 -3.00 -2.77
N PRO A 265 1.99 -3.83 -3.83
CA PRO A 265 1.47 -3.45 -5.14
C PRO A 265 0.00 -3.05 -5.11
N SER A 266 -0.83 -3.64 -4.25
CA SER A 266 -2.26 -3.28 -4.18
C SER A 266 -2.48 -1.90 -3.57
N ALA A 267 -1.71 -1.54 -2.53
CA ALA A 267 -1.75 -0.20 -1.93
C ALA A 267 -1.31 0.88 -2.94
N PHE A 268 -0.20 0.61 -3.63
CA PHE A 268 0.34 1.47 -4.68
C PHE A 268 -0.67 1.67 -5.83
N THR A 269 -1.22 0.57 -6.34
CA THR A 269 -2.21 0.58 -7.43
C THR A 269 -3.44 1.39 -7.06
N LYS A 270 -3.96 1.19 -5.84
CA LYS A 270 -5.09 1.97 -5.35
C LYS A 270 -4.78 3.47 -5.33
N ALA A 271 -3.61 3.87 -4.81
CA ALA A 271 -3.22 5.27 -4.74
C ALA A 271 -3.10 5.91 -6.13
N VAL A 272 -2.55 5.17 -7.10
CA VAL A 272 -2.46 5.60 -8.51
C VAL A 272 -3.84 5.81 -9.12
N LEU A 273 -4.74 4.83 -9.03
CA LEU A 273 -6.10 4.93 -9.60
C LEU A 273 -6.93 6.04 -8.93
N ASP A 274 -6.81 6.19 -7.61
CA ASP A 274 -7.43 7.30 -6.86
C ASP A 274 -6.91 8.65 -7.37
N GLN A 275 -5.59 8.78 -7.61
CA GLN A 275 -5.00 10.03 -8.09
C GLN A 275 -5.38 10.31 -9.54
N MET A 276 -5.38 9.32 -10.42
CA MET A 276 -5.86 9.47 -11.80
C MET A 276 -7.32 9.91 -11.83
N THR A 277 -8.17 9.35 -10.95
CA THR A 277 -9.58 9.76 -10.80
C THR A 277 -9.68 11.23 -10.39
N VAL A 278 -8.84 11.67 -9.45
CA VAL A 278 -8.78 13.08 -9.03
C VAL A 278 -8.37 13.99 -10.19
N GLN A 279 -7.34 13.62 -10.96
CA GLN A 279 -6.88 14.38 -12.11
C GLN A 279 -7.89 14.37 -13.27
N ASN A 280 -8.75 13.35 -13.35
CA ASN A 280 -9.83 13.24 -14.32
C ASN A 280 -11.11 13.95 -13.85
N HIS A 281 -10.98 15.07 -13.12
CA HIS A 281 -12.10 15.86 -12.59
C HIS A 281 -13.12 15.04 -11.77
N GLY A 282 -12.64 14.01 -11.06
CA GLY A 282 -13.48 13.11 -10.25
C GLY A 282 -14.21 12.03 -11.06
N LYS A 283 -14.04 11.96 -12.38
CA LYS A 283 -14.55 10.83 -13.17
C LYS A 283 -13.69 9.61 -12.89
N GLN A 284 -14.33 8.54 -12.41
CA GLN A 284 -13.65 7.32 -11.97
C GLN A 284 -12.76 6.74 -13.07
N VAL A 285 -11.51 6.46 -12.72
CA VAL A 285 -10.57 5.70 -13.53
C VAL A 285 -10.47 4.30 -12.92
N THR A 286 -10.87 3.28 -13.69
CA THR A 286 -10.87 1.88 -13.26
C THR A 286 -9.77 1.09 -13.98
N TRP A 287 -9.52 -0.13 -13.51
CA TRP A 287 -8.56 -1.05 -14.12
C TRP A 287 -8.89 -1.40 -15.57
N ASP A 288 -10.15 -1.29 -16.00
CA ASP A 288 -10.57 -1.62 -17.38
C ASP A 288 -9.80 -0.81 -18.44
N LEU A 289 -9.27 0.36 -18.05
CA LEU A 289 -8.44 1.19 -18.92
C LEU A 289 -7.05 0.58 -19.21
N PHE A 290 -6.59 -0.31 -18.34
CA PHE A 290 -5.26 -0.92 -18.32
C PHE A 290 -5.28 -2.43 -18.53
N HIS A 291 -6.46 -3.04 -18.61
CA HIS A 291 -6.62 -4.45 -18.96
C HIS A 291 -6.27 -4.70 -20.43
N ASN A 292 -5.52 -5.78 -20.73
CA ASN A 292 -5.04 -6.16 -22.06
C ASN A 292 -4.35 -5.02 -22.79
N LEU A 293 -3.53 -4.26 -22.07
CA LEU A 293 -2.85 -3.08 -22.60
C LEU A 293 -1.79 -3.50 -23.63
N VAL A 294 -2.09 -3.31 -24.92
CA VAL A 294 -1.13 -3.61 -26.01
C VAL A 294 -0.01 -2.56 -26.06
N GLU A 295 -0.37 -1.28 -25.97
CA GLU A 295 0.58 -0.17 -25.97
C GLU A 295 0.39 0.73 -24.75
N SER A 296 1.45 1.42 -24.34
CA SER A 296 1.41 2.33 -23.18
C SER A 296 0.31 3.40 -23.24
N ARG A 297 -0.13 3.89 -22.09
CA ARG A 297 -1.18 4.89 -21.99
C ARG A 297 -0.82 6.00 -21.01
N LEU A 298 -0.90 7.25 -21.46
CA LEU A 298 -0.72 8.42 -20.60
C LEU A 298 -2.06 8.87 -20.01
N VAL A 299 -2.17 8.90 -18.68
CA VAL A 299 -3.37 9.33 -17.94
C VAL A 299 -2.96 10.27 -16.81
N GLY A 300 -3.37 11.53 -16.87
CA GLY A 300 -3.05 12.51 -15.80
C GLY A 300 -1.55 12.72 -15.56
N GLY A 301 -0.73 12.66 -16.62
CA GLY A 301 0.73 12.72 -16.51
C GLY A 301 1.39 11.39 -16.11
N MET A 302 0.63 10.34 -15.83
CA MET A 302 1.15 9.02 -15.50
C MET A 302 1.16 8.14 -16.75
N LEU A 303 2.36 7.81 -17.23
CA LEU A 303 2.57 6.89 -18.35
C LEU A 303 2.56 5.45 -17.83
N VAL A 304 1.52 4.72 -18.19
CA VAL A 304 1.35 3.30 -17.86
C VAL A 304 1.86 2.45 -19.01
N LEU A 305 2.91 1.66 -18.76
CA LEU A 305 3.47 0.70 -19.69
C LEU A 305 2.75 -0.65 -19.59
N ASN A 306 2.77 -1.42 -20.67
CA ASN A 306 2.18 -2.76 -20.69
C ASN A 306 2.94 -3.74 -19.79
N VAL A 307 2.35 -4.93 -19.58
CA VAL A 307 2.91 -5.98 -18.71
C VAL A 307 4.32 -6.36 -19.16
N GLU A 308 4.54 -6.53 -20.47
CA GLU A 308 5.84 -6.92 -21.03
C GLU A 308 6.96 -5.93 -20.68
N ALA A 309 6.66 -4.63 -20.54
CA ALA A 309 7.69 -3.64 -20.27
C ALA A 309 8.45 -3.89 -18.97
N PHE A 310 7.71 -4.12 -17.88
CA PHE A 310 8.30 -4.34 -16.55
C PHE A 310 8.23 -5.81 -16.13
N ALA A 311 7.09 -6.46 -16.23
CA ALA A 311 6.85 -7.79 -15.70
C ALA A 311 6.98 -8.93 -16.73
N ALA A 312 7.90 -8.80 -17.70
CA ALA A 312 8.09 -9.85 -18.70
C ALA A 312 8.44 -11.21 -18.09
N GLY A 313 7.94 -12.30 -18.68
CA GLY A 313 8.37 -13.67 -18.37
C GLY A 313 7.79 -14.32 -17.11
N GLN A 314 6.75 -13.74 -16.49
CA GLN A 314 6.09 -14.30 -15.28
C GLN A 314 5.12 -15.46 -15.55
N GLY A 315 4.84 -15.78 -16.82
CA GLY A 315 3.99 -16.92 -17.20
C GLY A 315 2.49 -16.69 -17.05
N HIS A 316 2.06 -15.46 -16.78
CA HIS A 316 0.67 -15.00 -16.77
C HIS A 316 0.57 -13.58 -17.36
N SER A 317 -0.65 -13.04 -17.44
CA SER A 317 -0.97 -11.68 -17.90
C SER A 317 -0.36 -11.30 -19.25
N ASP A 318 -0.24 -12.28 -20.16
CA ASP A 318 0.37 -12.13 -21.49
C ASP A 318 1.73 -11.40 -21.48
N SER A 319 2.52 -11.64 -20.43
CA SER A 319 3.79 -10.95 -20.14
C SER A 319 4.91 -11.14 -21.16
N GLY A 320 4.75 -11.98 -22.19
CA GLY A 320 5.80 -12.21 -23.18
C GLY A 320 7.08 -12.80 -22.56
N ASN A 321 8.25 -12.34 -23.01
CA ASN A 321 9.55 -12.84 -22.54
C ASN A 321 10.63 -11.75 -22.53
N HIS A 322 11.70 -11.96 -21.77
CA HIS A 322 12.78 -10.97 -21.60
C HIS A 322 13.61 -10.67 -22.87
N ASN A 323 13.51 -11.49 -23.93
CA ASN A 323 14.26 -11.26 -25.17
C ASN A 323 13.52 -10.32 -26.13
N SER A 324 12.28 -9.95 -25.82
CA SER A 324 11.51 -9.06 -26.67
C SER A 324 12.06 -7.64 -26.68
N ARG A 325 11.62 -6.86 -27.66
CA ARG A 325 11.96 -5.42 -27.71
C ARG A 325 11.19 -4.61 -26.67
N GLY A 326 10.02 -5.10 -26.26
CA GLY A 326 9.16 -4.44 -25.27
C GLY A 326 9.69 -4.56 -23.85
N ALA A 327 10.42 -5.64 -23.51
CA ALA A 327 11.00 -5.83 -22.19
C ALA A 327 12.07 -4.77 -21.87
N LEU A 328 11.81 -3.94 -20.85
CA LEU A 328 12.67 -2.83 -20.42
C LEU A 328 13.51 -3.18 -19.18
N VAL A 329 12.95 -3.99 -18.29
CA VAL A 329 13.61 -4.50 -17.08
C VAL A 329 13.32 -5.99 -16.91
N LYS A 330 14.08 -6.65 -16.05
CA LYS A 330 13.89 -8.05 -15.66
C LYS A 330 13.99 -8.18 -14.15
N HIS A 331 12.90 -8.61 -13.53
CA HIS A 331 12.88 -8.87 -12.10
C HIS A 331 13.35 -10.31 -11.83
N HIS A 332 14.39 -10.48 -11.02
CA HIS A 332 14.87 -11.79 -10.56
C HIS A 332 14.08 -12.23 -9.33
N TYR A 333 12.79 -12.55 -9.55
CA TYR A 333 11.87 -12.96 -8.49
C TYR A 333 12.51 -14.00 -7.55
N HIS A 334 12.27 -13.85 -6.25
CA HIS A 334 12.83 -14.66 -5.15
C HIS A 334 14.28 -14.35 -4.72
N ALA A 335 15.02 -13.51 -5.43
CA ALA A 335 16.40 -13.17 -5.05
C ALA A 335 16.48 -12.50 -3.66
N SER A 336 15.50 -11.65 -3.32
CA SER A 336 15.41 -10.98 -2.01
C SER A 336 14.93 -11.87 -0.86
N GLY A 337 14.31 -13.02 -1.14
CA GLY A 337 13.86 -14.00 -0.13
C GLY A 337 12.75 -13.52 0.83
N TRP A 338 12.20 -12.32 0.64
CA TRP A 338 11.19 -11.77 1.56
C TRP A 338 9.91 -12.63 1.69
N PRO A 339 9.40 -13.33 0.65
CA PRO A 339 8.22 -14.20 0.81
C PRO A 339 8.48 -15.38 1.75
N THR A 340 9.74 -15.76 1.98
CA THR A 340 10.11 -16.80 2.95
C THR A 340 9.97 -16.29 4.39
N LEU A 341 10.15 -14.99 4.62
CA LEU A 341 10.00 -14.35 5.94
C LEU A 341 8.53 -14.00 6.27
N HIS A 342 7.69 -13.90 5.24
CA HIS A 342 6.26 -13.61 5.35
C HIS A 342 5.45 -14.69 4.63
N PRO A 343 5.04 -15.76 5.35
CA PRO A 343 4.41 -16.91 4.72
C PRO A 343 3.09 -16.49 4.06
N ARG A 344 2.85 -17.05 2.88
CA ARG A 344 1.55 -17.00 2.22
C ARG A 344 0.56 -17.90 2.95
N ARG A 345 -0.73 -17.69 2.69
CA ARG A 345 -1.75 -18.64 3.08
C ARG A 345 -1.45 -20.00 2.46
N ASN A 346 -1.24 -20.99 3.32
CA ASN A 346 -0.87 -22.34 2.91
C ASN A 346 -1.88 -23.33 3.49
N HIS A 347 -2.65 -23.98 2.61
CA HIS A 347 -3.61 -25.01 3.04
C HIS A 347 -2.85 -26.29 3.44
N PRO A 348 -3.13 -26.90 4.61
CA PRO A 348 -2.35 -28.01 5.13
C PRO A 348 -2.29 -29.21 4.16
N MET A 349 -3.36 -29.45 3.39
CA MET A 349 -3.40 -30.50 2.38
C MET A 349 -2.90 -30.05 1.00
N TYR A 350 -3.32 -28.88 0.53
CA TYR A 350 -3.26 -28.49 -0.89
C TYR A 350 -2.22 -27.41 -1.19
N GLY A 351 -1.53 -26.88 -0.17
CA GLY A 351 -0.51 -25.86 -0.37
C GLY A 351 -1.08 -24.46 -0.61
N GLU A 352 -0.24 -23.60 -1.19
CA GLU A 352 -0.55 -22.24 -1.63
C GLU A 352 -1.29 -22.27 -2.97
N VAL A 353 -2.37 -21.50 -3.11
CA VAL A 353 -3.12 -21.37 -4.38
C VAL A 353 -2.29 -20.67 -5.45
N GLU A 354 -1.33 -19.84 -5.06
CA GLU A 354 -0.42 -19.11 -5.94
C GLU A 354 0.46 -20.04 -6.79
N LYS A 355 0.63 -21.30 -6.40
CA LYS A 355 1.31 -22.31 -7.23
C LYS A 355 0.57 -22.58 -8.55
N CYS A 356 -0.73 -22.28 -8.62
CA CYS A 356 -1.49 -22.36 -9.86
C CYS A 356 -1.12 -21.28 -10.90
N ASN A 357 -0.36 -20.26 -10.51
CA ASN A 357 0.08 -19.18 -11.40
C ASN A 357 -1.05 -18.59 -12.26
N TRP A 358 -2.20 -18.31 -11.64
CA TRP A 358 -3.38 -17.74 -12.28
C TRP A 358 -4.07 -18.64 -13.32
N GLU A 359 -3.73 -19.93 -13.40
CA GLU A 359 -4.41 -20.86 -14.30
C GLU A 359 -5.83 -21.18 -13.79
N PRO A 360 -6.90 -20.86 -14.55
CA PRO A 360 -8.29 -20.95 -14.06
C PRO A 360 -8.72 -22.34 -13.60
N PHE A 361 -8.32 -23.40 -14.30
CA PHE A 361 -8.71 -24.76 -13.94
C PHE A 361 -8.06 -25.20 -12.62
N CYS A 362 -6.76 -24.93 -12.44
CA CYS A 362 -6.00 -25.23 -11.25
C CYS A 362 -6.54 -24.47 -10.04
N VAL A 363 -6.84 -23.17 -10.18
CA VAL A 363 -7.42 -22.38 -9.09
C VAL A 363 -8.80 -22.93 -8.71
N ALA A 364 -9.65 -23.22 -9.70
CA ALA A 364 -10.98 -23.79 -9.44
C ALA A 364 -10.92 -25.18 -8.77
N GLU A 365 -9.95 -26.01 -9.17
CA GLU A 365 -9.71 -27.31 -8.54
C GLU A 365 -9.23 -27.14 -7.09
N TRP A 366 -8.31 -26.21 -6.83
CA TRP A 366 -7.86 -25.88 -5.48
C TRP A 366 -9.03 -25.40 -4.61
N ASP A 367 -9.85 -24.48 -5.10
CA ASP A 367 -11.01 -23.95 -4.37
C ASP A 367 -12.02 -25.04 -4.03
N LYS A 368 -12.34 -25.90 -5.00
CA LYS A 368 -13.21 -27.05 -4.79
C LYS A 368 -12.65 -27.99 -3.71
N ASN A 369 -11.37 -28.31 -3.81
CA ASN A 369 -10.71 -29.22 -2.89
C ASN A 369 -10.66 -28.67 -1.45
N VAL A 370 -10.40 -27.37 -1.28
CA VAL A 370 -10.47 -26.70 0.02
C VAL A 370 -11.90 -26.67 0.57
N ALA A 371 -12.89 -26.36 -0.27
CA ALA A 371 -14.28 -26.36 0.16
C ALA A 371 -14.75 -27.76 0.61
N GLU A 372 -14.35 -28.82 -0.09
CA GLU A 372 -14.61 -30.21 0.32
C GLU A 372 -13.89 -30.55 1.63
N TRP A 373 -12.63 -30.14 1.79
CA TRP A 373 -11.85 -30.35 3.01
C TRP A 373 -12.52 -29.76 4.25
N ASP A 374 -13.07 -28.55 4.12
CA ASP A 374 -13.75 -27.84 5.21
C ASP A 374 -15.04 -28.55 5.67
N THR A 375 -15.55 -29.52 4.90
CA THR A 375 -16.71 -30.34 5.29
C THR A 375 -16.36 -31.62 6.07
N LEU A 376 -15.09 -32.03 6.08
CA LEU A 376 -14.62 -33.27 6.71
C LEU A 376 -14.55 -33.16 8.24
N SER A 377 -14.71 -34.29 8.94
CA SER A 377 -14.44 -34.33 10.38
C SER A 377 -12.95 -34.16 10.66
N LYS A 378 -12.59 -33.75 11.88
CA LYS A 378 -11.19 -33.59 12.27
C LYS A 378 -10.42 -34.91 12.19
N GLU A 379 -11.06 -36.03 12.53
CA GLU A 379 -10.48 -37.37 12.40
C GLU A 379 -10.17 -37.72 10.93
N GLU A 380 -11.07 -37.39 10.01
CA GLU A 380 -10.86 -37.61 8.57
C GLU A 380 -9.75 -36.73 8.02
N GLN A 381 -9.68 -35.46 8.46
CA GLN A 381 -8.60 -34.54 8.12
C GLN A 381 -7.24 -35.08 8.60
N ASP A 382 -7.16 -35.52 9.85
CA ASP A 382 -5.93 -36.07 10.43
C ASP A 382 -5.48 -37.36 9.70
N GLN A 383 -6.43 -38.23 9.33
CA GLN A 383 -6.13 -39.42 8.52
C GLN A 383 -5.58 -39.06 7.14
N ARG A 384 -6.16 -38.06 6.47
CA ARG A 384 -5.69 -37.60 5.16
C ARG A 384 -4.32 -36.92 5.25
N LEU A 385 -4.04 -36.19 6.32
CA LEU A 385 -2.71 -35.62 6.56
C LEU A 385 -1.66 -36.71 6.80
N ALA A 386 -2.01 -37.78 7.51
CA ALA A 386 -1.11 -38.89 7.78
C ALA A 386 -0.72 -39.69 6.52
N THR A 387 -1.59 -39.71 5.50
CA THR A 387 -1.31 -40.38 4.21
C THR A 387 -0.66 -39.46 3.18
N LYS A 388 -0.48 -38.18 3.50
CA LYS A 388 0.15 -37.21 2.61
C LYS A 388 1.63 -37.60 2.39
N PRO A 389 2.07 -37.79 1.14
CA PRO A 389 3.49 -38.03 0.87
C PRO A 389 4.33 -36.83 1.34
N PRO A 390 5.56 -37.05 1.85
CA PRO A 390 6.46 -35.96 2.19
C PRO A 390 6.71 -35.11 0.93
N GLN A 391 6.56 -33.79 1.09
CA GLN A 391 6.76 -32.79 0.03
C GLN A 391 8.24 -32.55 -0.26
#